data_AF-A0A654ZZP6-F1
#
_entry.id   AF-A0A654ZZP6-F1
#
_cell.length_a   1.000
_cell.length_b   1.000
_cell.length_c   1.000
_cell.angle_alpha   90.00
_cell.angle_beta   90.00
_cell.angle_gamma   90.00
#
_symmetry.space_group_name_H-M   'P 1'
#
loop_
_entity.id
_entity.type
_entity.pdbx_description
1 polymer ?
#
loop_
_entity_poly.entity_id
_entity_poly.type
_entity_poly.pdbx_seq_one_letter_code
_entity_poly.pdbx_strand_id
1 'polypeptide(L)'
;MWRLPDRNTLQEVLTGGARFAVEQGHGVALDLERCEDGGVMTGADAAKISDRALQRGLGQIGSLGSGNHFLEVQAVDRVYDPVAAAPMGLAEGTVCVMIHTGSRGLGHQICTDHVRQMEQAMGRYGIAVPDRQLACVPVHSPDGQAYLAAMAAAANYGRANRQLLTEATRRVFADATGTPLDLLYDVSHNLAKIETHPIDGQLRSVCVHRKGATRSLPPHHHELPAELAAVGQPVLIPGTMGTASYVLAGVTGNPAFFSTAHGAGRVLSRHQAARHTSGEAIRASLAKRGIIVRGTSRRDIAEEKPEAYKDVDEVIEASHQSGLARKVARLVPLGCVKG
;
A
#
# COMPACT_ATOMS: atom_id res chain seq x y z
N MET A 1 -19.90 2.71 -6.63
CA MET A 1 -18.49 2.53 -7.06
C MET A 1 -18.47 2.06 -8.50
N TRP A 2 -17.47 2.51 -9.28
CA TRP A 2 -17.34 2.22 -10.71
C TRP A 2 -17.39 0.71 -10.99
N ARG A 3 -18.31 0.31 -11.87
CA ARG A 3 -18.35 -1.05 -12.41
C ARG A 3 -17.73 -0.98 -13.80
N LEU A 4 -16.59 -1.66 -13.99
CA LEU A 4 -15.96 -1.72 -15.31
C LEU A 4 -16.93 -2.40 -16.29
N PRO A 5 -17.20 -1.79 -17.45
CA PRO A 5 -18.17 -2.33 -18.41
C PRO A 5 -17.65 -3.57 -19.13
N ASP A 6 -16.33 -3.66 -19.37
CA ASP A 6 -15.73 -4.73 -20.16
C ASP A 6 -14.23 -4.93 -19.87
N ARG A 7 -13.64 -5.90 -20.57
CA ARG A 7 -12.21 -6.22 -20.51
C ARG A 7 -11.33 -5.11 -21.08
N ASN A 8 -11.79 -4.35 -22.06
CA ASN A 8 -10.99 -3.30 -22.69
C ASN A 8 -10.73 -2.18 -21.68
N THR A 9 -11.78 -1.78 -20.95
CA THR A 9 -11.66 -0.79 -19.86
C THR A 9 -10.72 -1.28 -18.76
N LEU A 10 -10.72 -2.58 -18.45
CA LEU A 10 -9.74 -3.15 -17.52
C LEU A 10 -8.31 -3.02 -18.06
N GLN A 11 -8.07 -3.21 -19.35
CA GLN A 11 -6.73 -3.04 -19.94
C GLN A 11 -6.26 -1.59 -19.85
N GLU A 12 -7.15 -0.61 -20.08
CA GLU A 12 -6.86 0.81 -19.86
C GLU A 12 -6.53 1.11 -18.38
N VAL A 13 -7.23 0.46 -17.42
CA VAL A 13 -6.85 0.55 -16.00
C VAL A 13 -5.46 -0.03 -15.74
N LEU A 14 -5.11 -1.14 -16.40
CA LEU A 14 -3.81 -1.79 -16.20
C LEU A 14 -2.64 -0.95 -16.72
N THR A 15 -2.83 -0.15 -17.78
CA THR A 15 -1.79 0.72 -18.33
C THR A 15 -1.84 2.15 -17.75
N GLY A 16 -3.03 2.62 -17.39
CA GLY A 16 -3.28 4.01 -16.98
C GLY A 16 -3.51 4.21 -15.47
N GLY A 17 -3.61 3.15 -14.67
CA GLY A 17 -3.64 3.23 -13.21
C GLY A 17 -4.71 4.17 -12.63
N ALA A 18 -4.36 4.89 -11.55
CA ALA A 18 -5.26 5.88 -10.95
C ALA A 18 -5.53 7.06 -11.88
N ARG A 19 -4.59 7.43 -12.76
CA ARG A 19 -4.78 8.50 -13.74
C ARG A 19 -5.96 8.22 -14.66
N PHE A 20 -6.04 7.01 -15.21
CA PHE A 20 -7.19 6.61 -16.03
C PHE A 20 -8.50 6.66 -15.24
N ALA A 21 -8.51 6.22 -13.97
CA ALA A 21 -9.71 6.35 -13.14
C ALA A 21 -10.14 7.82 -12.97
N VAL A 22 -9.20 8.74 -12.73
CA VAL A 22 -9.48 10.19 -12.62
C VAL A 22 -9.96 10.77 -13.95
N GLU A 23 -9.39 10.38 -15.09
CA GLU A 23 -9.85 10.77 -16.43
C GLU A 23 -11.29 10.33 -16.70
N GLN A 24 -11.71 9.20 -16.13
CA GLN A 24 -13.10 8.70 -16.18
C GLN A 24 -14.02 9.35 -15.13
N GLY A 25 -13.55 10.38 -14.41
CA GLY A 25 -14.35 11.13 -13.43
C GLY A 25 -14.32 10.56 -12.01
N HIS A 26 -13.42 9.62 -11.71
CA HIS A 26 -13.30 8.98 -10.40
C HIS A 26 -12.19 9.58 -9.53
N GLY A 27 -12.28 10.88 -9.25
CA GLY A 27 -11.31 11.61 -8.41
C GLY A 27 -11.07 13.03 -8.89
N VAL A 28 -9.99 13.64 -8.40
CA VAL A 28 -9.55 14.98 -8.79
C VAL A 28 -8.05 14.98 -9.12
N ALA A 29 -7.57 16.02 -9.81
CA ALA A 29 -6.17 16.13 -10.21
C ALA A 29 -5.19 16.03 -9.02
N LEU A 30 -5.54 16.65 -7.89
CA LEU A 30 -4.74 16.61 -6.66
C LEU A 30 -4.50 15.17 -6.15
N ASP A 31 -5.43 14.24 -6.40
CA ASP A 31 -5.26 12.84 -6.01
C ASP A 31 -4.06 12.20 -6.71
N LEU A 32 -3.78 12.60 -7.96
CA LEU A 32 -2.64 12.10 -8.73
C LEU A 32 -1.33 12.71 -8.25
N GLU A 33 -1.30 14.01 -7.94
CA GLU A 33 -0.12 14.69 -7.39
C GLU A 33 0.33 14.10 -6.04
N ARG A 34 -0.62 13.58 -5.26
CA ARG A 34 -0.39 12.93 -3.97
C ARG A 34 -0.39 11.41 -4.06
N CYS A 35 -0.24 10.84 -5.24
CA CYS A 35 -0.06 9.40 -5.44
C CYS A 35 1.37 9.10 -5.93
N GLU A 36 1.97 8.03 -5.41
CA GLU A 36 3.25 7.54 -5.91
C GLU A 36 3.24 7.39 -7.45
N ASP A 37 4.26 7.97 -8.11
CA ASP A 37 4.43 8.06 -9.56
C ASP A 37 3.25 8.75 -10.31
N GLY A 38 2.58 9.70 -9.67
CA GLY A 38 1.45 10.37 -10.30
C GLY A 38 0.26 9.44 -10.55
N GLY A 39 0.17 8.33 -9.80
CA GLY A 39 -0.87 7.32 -9.97
C GLY A 39 -0.61 6.26 -11.04
N VAL A 40 0.52 6.31 -11.75
CA VAL A 40 0.82 5.40 -12.88
C VAL A 40 2.26 4.90 -12.85
N MET A 41 2.42 3.59 -12.75
CA MET A 41 3.70 2.92 -13.00
C MET A 41 3.84 2.71 -14.51
N THR A 42 4.87 3.32 -15.09
CA THR A 42 5.17 3.20 -16.52
C THR A 42 5.71 1.82 -16.88
N GLY A 43 5.65 1.47 -18.17
CA GLY A 43 6.11 0.17 -18.68
C GLY A 43 5.13 -0.99 -18.46
N ALA A 44 3.91 -0.71 -17.96
CA ALA A 44 2.85 -1.69 -17.89
C ALA A 44 2.41 -2.17 -19.28
N ASP A 45 2.27 -3.48 -19.44
CA ASP A 45 1.81 -4.11 -20.69
C ASP A 45 0.68 -5.10 -20.38
N ALA A 46 -0.54 -4.74 -20.76
CA ALA A 46 -1.73 -5.56 -20.55
C ALA A 46 -1.67 -6.89 -21.34
N ALA A 47 -0.90 -6.95 -22.43
CA ALA A 47 -0.73 -8.18 -23.22
C ALA A 47 0.13 -9.23 -22.49
N LYS A 48 0.85 -8.84 -21.43
CA LYS A 48 1.59 -9.78 -20.57
C LYS A 48 0.73 -10.39 -19.46
N ILE A 49 -0.55 -10.02 -19.37
CA ILE A 49 -1.44 -10.48 -18.31
C ILE A 49 -2.25 -11.68 -18.78
N SER A 50 -2.24 -12.76 -17.99
CA SER A 50 -3.00 -13.97 -18.33
C SER A 50 -4.52 -13.74 -18.28
N ASP A 51 -5.28 -14.46 -19.11
CA ASP A 51 -6.75 -14.43 -19.09
C ASP A 51 -7.33 -14.69 -17.71
N ARG A 52 -6.70 -15.60 -16.96
CA ARG A 52 -7.09 -15.93 -15.59
C ARG A 52 -6.91 -14.73 -14.65
N ALA A 53 -5.82 -13.97 -14.79
CA ALA A 53 -5.61 -12.76 -14.00
C ALA A 53 -6.62 -11.66 -14.35
N LEU A 54 -6.88 -11.45 -15.65
CA LEU A 54 -7.90 -10.50 -16.14
C LEU A 54 -9.29 -10.84 -15.60
N GLN A 55 -9.71 -12.11 -15.70
CA GLN A 55 -11.02 -12.56 -15.20
C GLN A 55 -11.17 -12.33 -13.69
N ARG A 56 -10.11 -12.59 -12.91
CA ARG A 56 -10.11 -12.31 -11.46
C ARG A 56 -10.18 -10.82 -11.16
N GLY A 57 -9.52 -9.98 -11.95
CA GLY A 57 -9.48 -8.53 -11.77
C GLY A 57 -10.82 -7.85 -12.10
N LEU A 58 -11.51 -8.28 -13.15
CA LEU A 58 -12.70 -7.59 -13.65
C LEU A 58 -13.81 -7.47 -12.59
N GLY A 59 -14.00 -8.49 -11.75
CA GLY A 59 -15.04 -8.50 -10.72
C GLY A 59 -14.62 -7.95 -9.36
N GLN A 60 -13.41 -7.41 -9.20
CA GLN A 60 -12.85 -7.09 -7.88
C GLN A 60 -12.37 -5.64 -7.72
N ILE A 61 -12.39 -4.82 -8.77
CA ILE A 61 -11.94 -3.44 -8.65
C ILE A 61 -12.96 -2.61 -7.85
N GLY A 62 -12.47 -1.60 -7.13
CA GLY A 62 -13.27 -0.85 -6.15
C GLY A 62 -13.65 -1.70 -4.94
N SER A 63 -12.77 -2.60 -4.48
CA SER A 63 -13.03 -3.43 -3.29
C SER A 63 -11.84 -3.50 -2.33
N LEU A 64 -12.12 -3.69 -1.04
CA LEU A 64 -11.11 -3.90 -0.01
C LEU A 64 -10.50 -5.30 -0.12
N GLY A 65 -11.36 -6.31 -0.06
CA GLY A 65 -10.97 -7.71 0.10
C GLY A 65 -10.59 -8.13 1.49
N SER A 66 -10.11 -9.37 1.59
CA SER A 66 -9.82 -10.04 2.86
C SER A 66 -8.39 -9.87 3.36
N GLY A 67 -8.12 -10.45 4.52
CA GLY A 67 -6.83 -10.42 5.21
C GLY A 67 -6.63 -9.11 5.96
N ASN A 68 -5.41 -8.56 5.89
CA ASN A 68 -5.08 -7.33 6.59
C ASN A 68 -5.65 -6.07 5.91
N HIS A 69 -6.42 -6.20 4.82
CA HIS A 69 -7.02 -5.06 4.11
C HIS A 69 -8.16 -4.41 4.90
N PHE A 70 -8.25 -3.08 4.88
CA PHE A 70 -9.28 -2.31 5.56
C PHE A 70 -9.48 -0.91 4.98
N LEU A 71 -10.59 -0.30 5.39
CA LEU A 71 -10.76 1.14 5.47
C LEU A 71 -10.95 1.51 6.94
N GLU A 72 -10.14 2.41 7.47
CA GLU A 72 -10.17 2.78 8.89
C GLU A 72 -10.29 4.29 9.05
N VAL A 73 -11.31 4.72 9.79
CA VAL A 73 -11.47 6.09 10.26
C VAL A 73 -10.63 6.23 11.53
N GLN A 74 -9.76 7.23 11.56
CA GLN A 74 -8.79 7.45 12.61
C GLN A 74 -8.82 8.91 13.07
N ALA A 75 -8.29 9.18 14.25
CA ALA A 75 -7.98 10.54 14.69
C ALA A 75 -6.49 10.66 15.00
N VAL A 76 -5.89 11.78 14.62
CA VAL A 76 -4.54 12.14 15.07
C VAL A 76 -4.58 12.38 16.57
N ASP A 77 -3.90 11.57 17.36
CA ASP A 77 -3.85 11.72 18.82
C ASP A 77 -2.58 12.43 19.30
N ARG A 78 -1.54 12.45 18.45
CA ARG A 78 -0.28 13.11 18.76
C ARG A 78 0.44 13.57 17.51
N VAL A 79 0.95 14.79 17.54
CA VAL A 79 1.89 15.31 16.53
C VAL A 79 3.31 15.34 17.12
N TYR A 80 4.27 14.74 16.42
CA TYR A 80 5.68 14.71 16.80
C TYR A 80 6.52 15.77 16.08
N ASP A 81 6.19 16.06 14.82
CA ASP A 81 6.88 17.05 13.99
C ASP A 81 5.83 18.00 13.40
N PRO A 82 5.51 19.12 14.08
CA PRO A 82 4.52 20.09 13.61
C PRO A 82 4.87 20.71 12.25
N VAL A 83 6.17 20.84 11.94
CA VAL A 83 6.64 21.41 10.67
C VAL A 83 6.34 20.46 9.52
N ALA A 84 6.56 19.15 9.71
CA ALA A 84 6.19 18.14 8.72
C ALA A 84 4.68 17.88 8.66
N ALA A 85 3.97 17.99 9.79
CA ALA A 85 2.54 17.72 9.88
C ALA A 85 1.68 18.77 9.16
N ALA A 86 2.08 20.04 9.22
CA ALA A 86 1.33 21.16 8.64
C ALA A 86 1.04 21.00 7.11
N PRO A 87 2.04 20.77 6.23
CA PRO A 87 1.77 20.57 4.80
C PRO A 87 1.08 19.23 4.50
N MET A 88 1.07 18.28 5.45
CA MET A 88 0.29 17.04 5.35
C MET A 88 -1.16 17.20 5.83
N GLY A 89 -1.56 18.39 6.30
CA GLY A 89 -2.90 18.66 6.82
C GLY A 89 -3.18 17.98 8.16
N LEU A 90 -2.14 17.66 8.94
CA LEU A 90 -2.24 16.92 10.20
C LEU A 90 -2.13 17.86 11.39
N ALA A 91 -3.12 17.81 12.28
CA ALA A 91 -3.12 18.43 13.60
C ALA A 91 -3.76 17.46 14.60
N GLU A 92 -3.51 17.64 15.90
CA GLU A 92 -4.20 16.82 16.92
C GLU A 92 -5.72 16.99 16.81
N GLY A 93 -6.44 15.87 16.85
CA GLY A 93 -7.89 15.81 16.63
C GLY A 93 -8.32 15.74 15.17
N THR A 94 -7.43 15.93 14.19
CA THR A 94 -7.77 15.75 12.77
C THR A 94 -8.25 14.32 12.52
N VAL A 95 -9.43 14.20 11.91
CA VAL A 95 -9.98 12.91 11.47
C VAL A 95 -9.41 12.55 10.11
N CYS A 96 -8.86 11.35 9.98
CA CYS A 96 -8.30 10.81 8.75
C CYS A 96 -8.99 9.49 8.37
N VAL A 97 -8.85 9.10 7.10
CA VAL A 97 -9.25 7.77 6.65
C VAL A 97 -8.07 7.08 5.98
N MET A 98 -7.72 5.89 6.44
CA MET A 98 -6.67 5.06 5.86
C MET A 98 -7.29 3.90 5.08
N ILE A 99 -6.93 3.79 3.80
CA ILE A 99 -7.34 2.70 2.92
C ILE A 99 -6.14 1.78 2.69
N HIS A 100 -6.21 0.56 3.22
CA HIS A 100 -5.20 -0.47 3.04
C HIS A 100 -5.73 -1.59 2.15
N THR A 101 -5.33 -1.59 0.88
CA THR A 101 -5.62 -2.65 -0.10
C THR A 101 -4.64 -2.61 -1.26
N GLY A 102 -4.73 -3.57 -2.18
CA GLY A 102 -3.84 -3.70 -3.32
C GLY A 102 -4.52 -4.22 -4.58
N SER A 103 -3.74 -4.94 -5.39
CA SER A 103 -4.11 -5.44 -6.73
C SER A 103 -5.11 -6.60 -6.75
N ARG A 104 -5.76 -6.88 -5.63
CA ARG A 104 -6.77 -7.94 -5.45
C ARG A 104 -6.28 -9.30 -5.99
N GLY A 105 -7.18 -10.13 -6.52
CA GLY A 105 -6.85 -11.42 -7.09
C GLY A 105 -6.01 -11.35 -8.37
N LEU A 106 -6.01 -10.21 -9.08
CA LEU A 106 -5.25 -10.00 -10.31
C LEU A 106 -3.74 -10.08 -10.05
N GLY A 107 -3.22 -9.27 -9.13
CA GLY A 107 -1.77 -9.29 -8.86
C GLY A 107 -1.30 -10.60 -8.20
N HIS A 108 -2.14 -11.25 -7.38
CA HIS A 108 -1.84 -12.58 -6.88
C HIS A 108 -1.68 -13.59 -8.02
N GLN A 109 -2.56 -13.54 -9.03
CA GLN A 109 -2.48 -14.44 -10.17
C GLN A 109 -1.23 -14.16 -11.01
N ILE A 110 -0.92 -12.89 -11.28
CA ILE A 110 0.32 -12.47 -11.98
C ILE A 110 1.55 -13.02 -11.26
N CYS A 111 1.66 -12.85 -9.95
CA CYS A 111 2.75 -13.40 -9.16
C CYS A 111 2.83 -14.93 -9.28
N THR A 112 1.69 -15.63 -9.20
CA THR A 112 1.65 -17.10 -9.35
C THR A 112 2.15 -17.55 -10.72
N ASP A 113 1.73 -16.86 -11.78
CA ASP A 113 2.07 -17.20 -13.15
C ASP A 113 3.57 -16.97 -13.41
N HIS A 114 4.12 -15.83 -12.99
CA HIS A 114 5.52 -15.51 -13.20
C HIS A 114 6.49 -16.29 -12.31
N VAL A 115 6.12 -16.63 -11.06
CA VAL A 115 6.96 -17.51 -10.23
C VAL A 115 7.14 -18.86 -10.92
N ARG A 116 6.07 -19.45 -11.47
CA ARG A 116 6.15 -20.71 -12.21
C ARG A 116 7.03 -20.60 -13.46
N GLN A 117 6.93 -19.49 -14.20
CA GLN A 117 7.79 -19.25 -15.37
C GLN A 117 9.26 -19.11 -14.96
N MET A 118 9.55 -18.35 -13.90
CA MET A 118 10.91 -18.16 -13.40
C MET A 118 11.52 -19.47 -12.90
N GLU A 119 10.75 -20.30 -12.19
CA GLU A 119 11.19 -21.64 -11.76
C GLU A 119 11.67 -22.51 -12.93
N GLN A 120 10.99 -22.43 -14.08
CA GLN A 120 11.36 -23.17 -15.28
C GLN A 120 12.53 -22.51 -16.04
N ALA A 121 12.65 -21.18 -15.95
CA ALA A 121 13.63 -20.40 -16.70
C ALA A 121 15.00 -20.34 -16.02
N MET A 122 15.09 -20.48 -14.69
CA MET A 122 16.33 -20.36 -13.91
C MET A 122 17.51 -21.16 -14.49
N GLY A 123 17.25 -22.42 -14.86
CA GLY A 123 18.28 -23.29 -15.43
C GLY A 123 18.90 -22.75 -16.73
N ARG A 124 18.11 -22.04 -17.56
CA ARG A 124 18.59 -21.40 -18.79
C ARG A 124 19.57 -20.25 -18.53
N TYR A 125 19.45 -19.62 -17.36
CA TYR A 125 20.31 -18.51 -16.94
C TYR A 125 21.45 -18.96 -16.01
N GLY A 126 21.61 -20.27 -15.77
CA GLY A 126 22.61 -20.78 -14.83
C GLY A 126 22.36 -20.34 -13.38
N ILE A 127 21.12 -20.00 -13.02
CA ILE A 127 20.76 -19.57 -11.67
C ILE A 127 20.35 -20.80 -10.86
N ALA A 128 20.98 -20.97 -9.70
CA ALA A 128 20.57 -21.90 -8.67
C ALA A 128 20.29 -21.13 -7.38
N VAL A 129 19.20 -21.48 -6.70
CA VAL A 129 18.75 -20.80 -5.47
C VAL A 129 18.69 -21.80 -4.31
N PRO A 130 18.98 -21.35 -3.07
CA PRO A 130 18.97 -22.23 -1.90
C PRO A 130 17.55 -22.68 -1.51
N ASP A 131 16.53 -21.92 -1.93
CA ASP A 131 15.12 -22.22 -1.72
C ASP A 131 14.35 -21.95 -3.02
N ARG A 132 13.48 -22.87 -3.42
CA ARG A 132 12.65 -22.74 -4.63
C ARG A 132 11.76 -21.48 -4.60
N GLN A 133 11.36 -21.01 -3.42
CA GLN A 133 10.60 -19.77 -3.23
C GLN A 133 11.40 -18.50 -3.57
N LEU A 134 12.71 -18.60 -3.78
CA LEU A 134 13.58 -17.51 -4.25
C LEU A 134 13.76 -17.52 -5.77
N ALA A 135 12.87 -18.20 -6.52
CA ALA A 135 12.91 -18.22 -7.98
C ALA A 135 13.05 -16.82 -8.58
N CYS A 136 14.06 -16.64 -9.43
CA CYS A 136 14.41 -15.35 -10.02
C CYS A 136 15.05 -15.51 -11.40
N VAL A 137 15.13 -14.40 -12.13
CA VAL A 137 15.75 -14.32 -13.46
C VAL A 137 16.49 -12.98 -13.58
N PRO A 138 17.45 -12.82 -14.51
CA PRO A 138 18.11 -11.55 -14.72
C PRO A 138 17.09 -10.45 -15.09
N VAL A 139 17.22 -9.27 -14.49
CA VAL A 139 16.26 -8.14 -14.64
C VAL A 139 16.01 -7.78 -16.11
N HIS A 140 17.08 -7.77 -16.93
CA HIS A 140 17.01 -7.39 -18.34
C HIS A 140 16.75 -8.58 -19.28
N SER A 141 16.51 -9.79 -18.76
CA SER A 141 16.13 -10.92 -19.60
C SER A 141 14.70 -10.77 -20.11
N PRO A 142 14.31 -11.48 -21.19
CA PRO A 142 12.93 -11.49 -21.66
C PRO A 142 11.92 -11.88 -20.56
N ASP A 143 12.26 -12.85 -19.71
CA ASP A 143 11.40 -13.28 -18.59
C ASP A 143 11.30 -12.19 -17.50
N GLY A 144 12.41 -11.51 -17.21
CA GLY A 144 12.48 -10.42 -16.23
C GLY A 144 11.68 -9.20 -16.66
N GLN A 145 11.84 -8.78 -17.92
CA GLN A 145 11.10 -7.65 -18.49
C GLN A 145 9.60 -7.95 -18.60
N ALA A 146 9.23 -9.18 -18.97
CA ALA A 146 7.83 -9.59 -18.99
C ALA A 146 7.18 -9.51 -17.60
N TYR A 147 7.88 -9.96 -16.55
CA TYR A 147 7.40 -9.83 -15.17
C TYR A 147 7.29 -8.37 -14.73
N LEU A 148 8.30 -7.53 -15.00
CA LEU A 148 8.26 -6.12 -14.61
C LEU A 148 7.09 -5.38 -15.25
N ALA A 149 6.80 -5.64 -16.54
CA ALA A 149 5.64 -5.07 -17.22
C ALA A 149 4.31 -5.56 -16.62
N ALA A 150 4.20 -6.85 -16.29
CA ALA A 150 3.01 -7.41 -15.66
C ALA A 150 2.81 -6.90 -14.21
N MET A 151 3.90 -6.72 -13.46
CA MET A 151 3.89 -6.16 -12.12
C MET A 151 3.52 -4.67 -12.14
N ALA A 152 4.00 -3.89 -13.11
CA ALA A 152 3.58 -2.50 -13.30
C ALA A 152 2.06 -2.42 -13.56
N ALA A 153 1.52 -3.32 -14.38
CA ALA A 153 0.07 -3.43 -14.58
C ALA A 153 -0.68 -3.78 -13.29
N ALA A 154 -0.16 -4.70 -12.46
CA ALA A 154 -0.74 -5.01 -11.15
C ALA A 154 -0.70 -3.81 -10.19
N ALA A 155 0.40 -3.04 -10.19
CA ALA A 155 0.54 -1.82 -9.40
C ALA A 155 -0.49 -0.76 -9.83
N ASN A 156 -0.65 -0.54 -11.14
CA ASN A 156 -1.64 0.36 -11.72
C ASN A 156 -3.07 -0.03 -11.31
N TYR A 157 -3.42 -1.32 -11.41
CA TYR A 157 -4.70 -1.80 -10.91
C TYR A 157 -4.87 -1.52 -9.42
N GLY A 158 -3.84 -1.74 -8.60
CA GLY A 158 -3.86 -1.47 -7.16
C GLY A 158 -4.11 0.02 -6.85
N ARG A 159 -3.45 0.92 -7.58
CA ARG A 159 -3.64 2.37 -7.46
C ARG A 159 -5.04 2.80 -7.90
N ALA A 160 -5.53 2.31 -9.03
CA ALA A 160 -6.90 2.55 -9.48
C ALA A 160 -7.94 2.04 -8.46
N ASN A 161 -7.71 0.85 -7.89
CA ASN A 161 -8.58 0.29 -6.86
C ASN A 161 -8.66 1.20 -5.62
N ARG A 162 -7.53 1.73 -5.15
CA ARG A 162 -7.50 2.69 -4.04
C ARG A 162 -8.15 4.02 -4.43
N GLN A 163 -7.92 4.52 -5.64
CA GLN A 163 -8.55 5.74 -6.14
C GLN A 163 -10.09 5.68 -6.10
N LEU A 164 -10.68 4.56 -6.54
CA LEU A 164 -12.13 4.35 -6.48
C LEU A 164 -12.68 4.28 -5.05
N LEU A 165 -11.90 3.68 -4.14
CA LEU A 165 -12.25 3.65 -2.72
C LEU A 165 -12.13 5.04 -2.09
N THR A 166 -11.10 5.82 -2.46
CA THR A 166 -10.93 7.23 -2.04
C THR A 166 -12.13 8.05 -2.46
N GLU A 167 -12.54 7.96 -3.74
CA GLU A 167 -13.71 8.67 -4.27
C GLU A 167 -15.01 8.29 -3.53
N ALA A 168 -15.24 6.99 -3.31
CA ALA A 168 -16.41 6.52 -2.57
C ALA A 168 -16.41 7.01 -1.11
N THR A 169 -15.24 6.99 -0.46
CA THR A 169 -15.05 7.45 0.91
C THR A 169 -15.30 8.95 1.02
N ARG A 170 -14.74 9.74 0.09
CA ARG A 170 -14.93 11.19 0.00
C ARG A 170 -16.41 11.54 -0.08
N ARG A 171 -17.18 10.85 -0.94
CA ARG A 171 -18.64 11.06 -1.06
C ARG A 171 -19.36 10.77 0.26
N VAL A 172 -19.09 9.61 0.87
CA VAL A 172 -19.73 9.21 2.14
C VAL A 172 -19.43 10.21 3.26
N PHE A 173 -18.19 10.70 3.36
CA PHE A 173 -17.82 11.70 4.37
C PHE A 173 -18.44 13.07 4.09
N ALA A 174 -18.47 13.51 2.84
CA ALA A 174 -19.14 14.75 2.46
C ALA A 174 -20.64 14.70 2.82
N ASP A 175 -21.32 13.59 2.51
CA ASP A 175 -22.74 13.41 2.82
C ASP A 175 -23.00 13.34 4.33
N ALA A 176 -22.14 12.66 5.10
CA ALA A 176 -22.32 12.45 6.52
C ALA A 176 -21.87 13.62 7.41
N THR A 177 -20.89 14.42 6.96
CA THR A 177 -20.22 15.44 7.79
C THR A 177 -20.23 16.84 7.19
N GLY A 178 -20.63 16.99 5.93
CA GLY A 178 -20.51 18.25 5.18
C GLY A 178 -19.07 18.62 4.79
N THR A 179 -18.07 17.80 5.16
CA THR A 179 -16.65 18.06 4.90
C THR A 179 -16.09 16.98 3.97
N PRO A 180 -15.65 17.33 2.75
CA PRO A 180 -14.98 16.38 1.86
C PRO A 180 -13.58 16.03 2.36
N LEU A 181 -13.05 14.89 1.92
CA LEU A 181 -11.70 14.43 2.25
C LEU A 181 -10.73 14.71 1.10
N ASP A 182 -9.57 15.29 1.43
CA ASP A 182 -8.43 15.36 0.50
C ASP A 182 -7.47 14.19 0.74
N LEU A 183 -6.87 13.69 -0.34
CA LEU A 183 -5.85 12.64 -0.23
C LEU A 183 -4.60 13.26 0.41
N LEU A 184 -4.07 12.64 1.47
CA LEU A 184 -2.79 13.04 2.06
C LEU A 184 -1.63 12.49 1.22
N TYR A 185 -1.60 11.17 1.03
CA TYR A 185 -0.66 10.49 0.15
C TYR A 185 -1.14 9.07 -0.16
N ASP A 186 -0.71 8.50 -1.28
CA ASP A 186 -0.88 7.08 -1.62
C ASP A 186 0.49 6.47 -1.93
N VAL A 187 0.83 5.38 -1.24
CA VAL A 187 2.10 4.69 -1.40
C VAL A 187 1.93 3.17 -1.41
N SER A 188 2.73 2.50 -2.23
CA SER A 188 2.75 1.04 -2.34
C SER A 188 3.87 0.41 -1.49
N HIS A 189 3.68 -0.83 -1.04
CA HIS A 189 4.61 -1.52 -0.13
C HIS A 189 4.97 -2.96 -0.55
N ASN A 190 4.47 -3.39 -1.71
CA ASN A 190 4.79 -4.66 -2.35
C ASN A 190 5.01 -4.39 -3.84
N LEU A 191 6.25 -4.12 -4.23
CA LEU A 191 6.64 -3.75 -5.59
C LEU A 191 8.15 -3.87 -5.79
N ALA A 192 8.59 -3.96 -7.04
CA ALA A 192 9.97 -3.74 -7.41
C ALA A 192 10.08 -2.52 -8.33
N LYS A 193 11.10 -1.68 -8.16
CA LYS A 193 11.33 -0.50 -9.02
C LYS A 193 12.79 -0.40 -9.42
N ILE A 194 13.01 0.02 -10.67
CA ILE A 194 14.33 0.43 -11.12
C ILE A 194 14.56 1.84 -10.59
N GLU A 195 15.52 1.98 -9.69
CA GLU A 195 15.84 3.23 -9.01
C GLU A 195 17.34 3.53 -9.11
N THR A 196 17.70 4.80 -9.06
CA THR A 196 19.10 5.24 -9.09
C THR A 196 19.53 5.61 -7.67
N HIS A 197 20.57 4.94 -7.18
CA HIS A 197 21.08 5.14 -5.82
C HIS A 197 22.62 5.26 -5.81
N PRO A 198 23.20 6.04 -4.88
CA PRO A 198 24.64 6.05 -4.65
C PRO A 198 25.08 4.74 -3.97
N ILE A 199 25.95 3.97 -4.63
CA ILE A 199 26.52 2.72 -4.15
C ILE A 199 28.03 2.79 -4.39
N ASP A 200 28.82 2.67 -3.32
CA ASP A 200 30.29 2.80 -3.35
C ASP A 200 30.76 4.10 -4.02
N GLY A 201 30.07 5.21 -3.73
CA GLY A 201 30.38 6.54 -4.28
C GLY A 201 29.96 6.76 -5.74
N GLN A 202 29.29 5.79 -6.38
CA GLN A 202 28.83 5.89 -7.76
C GLN A 202 27.30 5.77 -7.85
N LEU A 203 26.68 6.55 -8.73
CA LEU A 203 25.27 6.36 -9.04
C LEU A 203 25.09 5.06 -9.84
N ARG A 204 24.26 4.15 -9.31
CA ARG A 204 23.93 2.87 -9.96
C ARG A 204 22.44 2.72 -10.09
N SER A 205 22.02 2.18 -11.23
CA SER A 205 20.64 1.73 -11.43
C SER A 205 20.47 0.33 -10.84
N VAL A 206 19.52 0.17 -9.92
CA VAL A 206 19.27 -1.08 -9.21
C VAL A 206 17.77 -1.39 -9.18
N CYS A 207 17.42 -2.67 -9.20
CA CYS A 207 16.05 -3.13 -9.03
C CYS A 207 15.76 -3.31 -7.53
N VAL A 208 15.20 -2.28 -6.90
CA VAL A 208 14.85 -2.27 -5.48
C VAL A 208 13.56 -3.05 -5.28
N HIS A 209 13.65 -4.20 -4.61
CA HIS A 209 12.50 -5.03 -4.27
C HIS A 209 12.01 -4.68 -2.86
N ARG A 210 10.77 -4.19 -2.75
CA ARG A 210 10.12 -3.91 -1.48
C ARG A 210 8.97 -4.90 -1.28
N LYS A 211 9.04 -5.70 -0.23
CA LYS A 211 7.98 -6.61 0.21
C LYS A 211 7.69 -6.38 1.68
N GLY A 212 6.57 -5.74 2.00
CA GLY A 212 6.29 -5.26 3.35
C GLY A 212 7.22 -4.11 3.78
N ALA A 213 7.67 -3.30 2.82
CA ALA A 213 8.50 -2.12 3.04
C ALA A 213 8.01 -0.99 2.14
N THR A 214 8.13 0.25 2.60
CA THR A 214 7.57 1.43 1.92
C THR A 214 8.70 2.35 1.47
N ARG A 215 8.53 2.99 0.31
CA ARG A 215 9.44 4.05 -0.16
C ARG A 215 9.35 5.28 0.76
N SER A 216 10.47 5.95 0.99
CA SER A 216 10.64 7.03 1.96
C SER A 216 11.61 8.08 1.42
N LEU A 217 11.24 8.73 0.31
CA LEU A 217 12.11 9.70 -0.37
C LEU A 217 12.48 10.89 0.55
N PRO A 218 13.73 11.38 0.50
CA PRO A 218 14.20 12.47 1.33
C PRO A 218 13.55 13.81 0.94
N PRO A 219 13.66 14.85 1.79
CA PRO A 219 13.33 16.21 1.40
C PRO A 219 14.01 16.62 0.09
N HIS A 220 13.30 17.41 -0.70
CA HIS A 220 13.70 17.96 -2.00
C HIS A 220 13.99 16.93 -3.09
N HIS A 221 13.58 15.67 -2.89
CA HIS A 221 13.64 14.68 -3.96
C HIS A 221 12.70 15.09 -5.11
N HIS A 222 13.20 15.03 -6.35
CA HIS A 222 12.51 15.53 -7.55
C HIS A 222 11.15 14.84 -7.84
N GLU A 223 10.94 13.63 -7.33
CA GLU A 223 9.66 12.91 -7.44
C GLU A 223 8.59 13.37 -6.43
N LEU A 224 8.92 14.26 -5.48
CA LEU A 224 7.95 14.76 -4.50
C LEU A 224 7.13 15.91 -5.07
N PRO A 225 5.82 15.99 -4.74
CA PRO A 225 5.03 17.17 -5.05
C PRO A 225 5.59 18.39 -4.29
N ALA A 226 5.45 19.58 -4.87
CA ALA A 226 6.06 20.80 -4.37
C ALA A 226 5.72 21.10 -2.90
N GLU A 227 4.47 20.87 -2.50
CA GLU A 227 3.97 21.09 -1.13
C GLU A 227 4.66 20.19 -0.09
N LEU A 228 5.09 19.00 -0.48
CA LEU A 228 5.72 18.01 0.41
C LEU A 228 7.24 17.97 0.24
N ALA A 229 7.79 18.69 -0.74
CA ALA A 229 9.22 18.65 -1.05
C ALA A 229 10.08 18.99 0.17
N ALA A 230 9.76 20.06 0.90
CA ALA A 230 10.57 20.48 2.06
C ALA A 230 10.56 19.48 3.22
N VAL A 231 9.54 18.63 3.31
CA VAL A 231 9.35 17.71 4.44
C VAL A 231 9.71 16.26 4.08
N GLY A 232 9.88 15.94 2.81
CA GLY A 232 10.13 14.56 2.37
C GLY A 232 8.83 13.77 2.20
N GLN A 233 8.96 12.54 1.70
CA GLN A 233 7.79 11.72 1.36
C GLN A 233 6.98 11.35 2.61
N PRO A 234 5.65 11.56 2.64
CA PRO A 234 4.80 10.93 3.63
C PRO A 234 4.90 9.41 3.52
N VAL A 235 5.10 8.75 4.66
CA VAL A 235 5.11 7.29 4.79
C VAL A 235 3.97 6.90 5.71
N LEU A 236 3.06 6.10 5.18
CA LEU A 236 1.87 5.64 5.89
C LEU A 236 2.14 4.25 6.48
N ILE A 237 2.06 4.13 7.81
CA ILE A 237 2.30 2.88 8.53
C ILE A 237 0.99 2.42 9.18
N PRO A 238 0.21 1.54 8.52
CA PRO A 238 -0.94 0.90 9.13
C PRO A 238 -0.55 0.06 10.36
N GLY A 239 -1.31 0.25 11.43
CA GLY A 239 -1.37 -0.67 12.56
C GLY A 239 -2.35 -1.82 12.34
N THR A 240 -3.21 -2.03 13.32
CA THR A 240 -4.28 -3.03 13.33
C THR A 240 -5.60 -2.34 13.64
N MET A 241 -6.72 -3.05 13.53
CA MET A 241 -8.06 -2.52 13.90
C MET A 241 -8.21 -2.09 15.37
N GLY A 242 -7.17 -2.28 16.21
CA GLY A 242 -7.17 -1.90 17.62
C GLY A 242 -5.88 -1.27 18.10
N THR A 243 -4.93 -0.91 17.23
CA THR A 243 -3.66 -0.28 17.61
C THR A 243 -3.45 0.99 16.80
N ALA A 244 -2.48 1.80 17.20
CA ALA A 244 -2.17 3.02 16.49
C ALA A 244 -1.70 2.76 15.05
N SER A 245 -1.89 3.75 14.19
CA SER A 245 -1.20 3.90 12.91
C SER A 245 -0.30 5.14 12.95
N TYR A 246 0.63 5.26 12.02
CA TYR A 246 1.56 6.38 12.00
C TYR A 246 1.70 7.00 10.61
N VAL A 247 1.94 8.31 10.61
CA VAL A 247 2.51 9.03 9.48
C VAL A 247 3.95 9.38 9.83
N LEU A 248 4.88 8.97 8.97
CA LEU A 248 6.30 9.35 9.02
C LEU A 248 6.64 10.21 7.81
N ALA A 249 7.85 10.77 7.80
CA ALA A 249 8.41 11.48 6.66
C ALA A 249 9.79 10.90 6.28
N GLY A 250 10.08 10.82 4.98
CA GLY A 250 11.40 10.44 4.50
C GLY A 250 12.49 11.42 4.92
N VAL A 251 13.70 10.89 5.05
CA VAL A 251 14.85 11.60 5.65
C VAL A 251 16.05 11.54 4.73
N THR A 252 16.88 12.59 4.79
CA THR A 252 18.19 12.61 4.13
C THR A 252 19.10 11.55 4.74
N GLY A 253 19.91 10.89 3.92
CA GLY A 253 20.88 9.90 4.38
C GLY A 253 20.29 8.54 4.75
N ASN A 254 19.04 8.24 4.37
CA ASN A 254 18.44 6.91 4.56
C ASN A 254 19.33 5.84 3.90
N PRO A 255 19.88 4.88 4.68
CA PRO A 255 20.83 3.89 4.18
C PRO A 255 20.20 2.68 3.47
N ALA A 256 18.87 2.64 3.38
CA ALA A 256 18.09 1.49 2.91
C ALA A 256 17.40 1.78 1.55
N PHE A 257 18.10 2.42 0.62
CA PHE A 257 17.56 2.77 -0.70
C PHE A 257 16.24 3.55 -0.59
N PHE A 258 16.22 4.57 0.27
CA PHE A 258 15.01 5.34 0.61
C PHE A 258 13.83 4.44 0.98
N SER A 259 14.04 3.47 1.88
CA SER A 259 13.01 2.54 2.33
C SER A 259 12.86 2.56 3.85
N THR A 260 11.66 2.22 4.31
CA THR A 260 11.36 2.00 5.73
C THR A 260 10.28 0.92 5.88
N ALA A 261 9.86 0.64 7.12
CA ALA A 261 8.81 -0.31 7.42
C ALA A 261 7.48 0.05 6.72
N HIS A 262 6.58 -0.92 6.61
CA HIS A 262 5.21 -0.70 6.14
C HIS A 262 4.17 -0.85 7.27
N GLY A 263 4.43 -1.65 8.30
CA GLY A 263 3.48 -1.94 9.37
C GLY A 263 4.13 -2.78 10.46
N ALA A 264 3.36 -3.13 11.48
CA ALA A 264 3.86 -3.93 12.61
C ALA A 264 4.39 -5.32 12.19
N GLY A 265 3.79 -5.93 11.18
CA GLY A 265 4.09 -7.30 10.78
C GLY A 265 3.49 -8.34 11.73
N ARG A 266 3.17 -9.52 11.20
CA ARG A 266 2.49 -10.58 11.97
C ARG A 266 3.48 -11.38 12.80
N VAL A 267 3.06 -11.75 14.02
CA VAL A 267 3.74 -12.72 14.89
C VAL A 267 2.99 -14.04 14.99
N LEU A 268 1.69 -14.06 14.67
CA LEU A 268 0.87 -15.28 14.59
C LEU A 268 0.41 -15.56 13.15
N SER A 269 0.42 -16.82 12.75
CA SER A 269 -0.31 -17.24 11.55
C SER A 269 -1.81 -16.95 11.71
N ARG A 270 -2.54 -16.79 10.59
CA ARG A 270 -3.99 -16.55 10.62
C ARG A 270 -4.73 -17.66 11.36
N HIS A 271 -4.35 -18.90 11.10
CA HIS A 271 -4.92 -20.05 11.79
C HIS A 271 -4.66 -20.02 13.30
N GLN A 272 -3.46 -19.64 13.75
CA GLN A 272 -3.18 -19.48 15.19
C GLN A 272 -3.96 -18.30 15.80
N ALA A 273 -4.06 -17.18 15.09
CA ALA A 273 -4.77 -16.00 15.57
C ALA A 273 -6.27 -16.26 15.78
N ALA A 274 -6.90 -17.01 14.87
CA ALA A 274 -8.29 -17.41 14.95
C ALA A 274 -8.61 -18.44 16.05
N ARG A 275 -7.58 -19.03 16.70
CA ARG A 275 -7.80 -19.94 17.83
C ARG A 275 -8.11 -19.15 19.10
N HIS A 276 -9.02 -19.70 19.90
CA HIS A 276 -9.36 -19.25 21.26
C HIS A 276 -10.00 -17.85 21.41
N THR A 277 -10.25 -17.11 20.33
CA THR A 277 -10.92 -15.80 20.42
C THR A 277 -11.90 -15.63 19.26
N SER A 278 -13.17 -15.38 19.56
CA SER A 278 -14.18 -15.12 18.53
C SER A 278 -14.13 -13.67 18.04
N GLY A 279 -14.56 -13.45 16.80
CA GLY A 279 -14.66 -12.10 16.23
C GLY A 279 -15.61 -11.18 17.02
N GLU A 280 -16.65 -11.74 17.65
CA GLU A 280 -17.58 -10.99 18.50
C GLU A 280 -16.92 -10.52 19.79
N ALA A 281 -16.10 -11.36 20.42
CA ALA A 281 -15.36 -10.97 21.61
C ALA A 281 -14.39 -9.82 21.30
N ILE A 282 -13.72 -9.88 20.15
CA ILE A 282 -12.85 -8.80 19.66
C ILE A 282 -13.66 -7.53 19.39
N ARG A 283 -14.78 -7.62 18.65
CA ARG A 283 -15.67 -6.48 18.41
C ARG A 283 -16.15 -5.85 19.70
N ALA A 284 -16.57 -6.65 20.69
CA ALA A 284 -17.04 -6.17 21.97
C ALA A 284 -15.92 -5.49 22.78
N SER A 285 -14.70 -6.06 22.76
CA SER A 285 -13.53 -5.47 23.39
C SER A 285 -13.16 -4.11 22.77
N LEU A 286 -13.13 -4.04 21.44
CA LEU A 286 -12.87 -2.81 20.70
C LEU A 286 -13.97 -1.76 20.91
N ALA A 287 -15.24 -2.17 20.95
CA ALA A 287 -16.35 -1.26 21.24
C ALA A 287 -16.25 -0.62 22.63
N LYS A 288 -15.75 -1.34 23.64
CA LYS A 288 -15.47 -0.76 24.98
C LYS A 288 -14.39 0.34 24.95
N ARG A 289 -13.53 0.32 23.92
CA ARG A 289 -12.50 1.34 23.66
C ARG A 289 -12.99 2.42 22.69
N GLY A 290 -14.28 2.44 22.33
CA GLY A 290 -14.87 3.39 21.39
C GLY A 290 -14.61 3.06 19.92
N ILE A 291 -14.08 1.88 19.59
CA ILE A 291 -13.71 1.50 18.23
C ILE A 291 -14.82 0.64 17.59
N ILE A 292 -15.43 1.13 16.51
CA ILE A 292 -16.51 0.42 15.82
C ILE A 292 -15.93 -0.41 14.67
N VAL A 293 -16.01 -1.74 14.77
CA VAL A 293 -15.58 -2.64 13.69
C VAL A 293 -16.78 -3.19 12.91
N ARG A 294 -16.68 -3.11 11.58
CA ARG A 294 -17.57 -3.74 10.60
C ARG A 294 -16.75 -4.65 9.70
N GLY A 295 -17.32 -5.78 9.30
CA GLY A 295 -16.65 -6.76 8.45
C GLY A 295 -17.60 -7.87 8.07
N THR A 296 -17.35 -8.48 6.92
CA THR A 296 -18.20 -9.51 6.31
C THR A 296 -18.11 -10.84 7.06
N SER A 297 -16.94 -11.15 7.60
CA SER A 297 -16.62 -12.43 8.24
C SER A 297 -16.18 -12.24 9.70
N ARG A 298 -16.83 -13.00 10.61
CA ARG A 298 -16.44 -13.11 12.03
C ARG A 298 -15.04 -13.72 12.17
N ARG A 299 -14.70 -14.64 11.27
CA ARG A 299 -13.39 -15.31 11.24
C ARG A 299 -12.29 -14.34 10.84
N ASP A 300 -12.52 -13.50 9.84
CA ASP A 300 -11.51 -12.55 9.34
C ASP A 300 -11.14 -11.54 10.44
N ILE A 301 -12.11 -11.13 11.25
CA ILE A 301 -11.84 -10.31 12.44
C ILE A 301 -10.99 -11.06 13.46
N ALA A 302 -11.26 -12.34 13.70
CA ALA A 302 -10.45 -13.16 14.60
C ALA A 302 -9.01 -13.35 14.10
N GLU A 303 -8.81 -13.52 12.79
CA GLU A 303 -7.50 -13.68 12.16
C GLU A 303 -6.63 -12.40 12.24
N GLU A 304 -7.27 -11.24 12.38
CA GLU A 304 -6.66 -9.91 12.33
C GLU A 304 -6.64 -9.19 13.69
N LYS A 305 -6.80 -9.94 14.79
CA LYS A 305 -6.74 -9.40 16.15
C LYS A 305 -5.41 -8.68 16.43
N PRO A 306 -5.41 -7.59 17.23
CA PRO A 306 -4.19 -6.83 17.52
C PRO A 306 -3.01 -7.69 18.00
N GLU A 307 -3.28 -8.69 18.84
CA GLU A 307 -2.27 -9.59 19.43
C GLU A 307 -1.62 -10.53 18.41
N ALA A 308 -2.12 -10.57 17.17
CA ALA A 308 -1.50 -11.32 16.08
C ALA A 308 -0.33 -10.56 15.42
N TYR A 309 -0.09 -9.32 15.82
CA TYR A 309 0.90 -8.40 15.26
C TYR A 309 1.95 -7.99 16.30
N LYS A 310 3.11 -7.52 15.83
CA LYS A 310 4.11 -6.86 16.70
C LYS A 310 3.53 -5.56 17.27
N ASP A 311 4.22 -5.00 18.26
CA ASP A 311 3.95 -3.64 18.66
C ASP A 311 4.38 -2.67 17.54
N VAL A 312 3.42 -1.91 17.02
CA VAL A 312 3.67 -0.89 16.00
C VAL A 312 4.54 0.24 16.56
N ASP A 313 4.38 0.59 17.84
CA ASP A 313 5.11 1.70 18.45
C ASP A 313 6.62 1.38 18.48
N GLU A 314 6.99 0.14 18.79
CA GLU A 314 8.39 -0.33 18.74
C GLU A 314 8.97 -0.35 17.32
N VAL A 315 8.19 -0.80 16.33
CA VAL A 315 8.62 -0.83 14.92
C VAL A 315 8.90 0.59 14.41
N ILE A 316 8.04 1.55 14.77
CA ILE A 316 8.20 2.95 14.38
C ILE A 316 9.41 3.58 15.07
N GLU A 317 9.62 3.28 16.35
CA GLU A 317 10.78 3.78 17.07
C GLU A 317 12.08 3.26 16.44
N ALA A 318 12.14 1.97 16.08
CA ALA A 318 13.28 1.41 15.36
C ALA A 318 13.53 2.09 14.01
N SER A 319 12.48 2.31 13.21
CA SER A 319 12.56 3.05 11.95
C SER A 319 13.07 4.49 12.15
N HIS A 320 12.64 5.15 13.22
CA HIS A 320 13.05 6.51 13.56
C HIS A 320 14.52 6.60 13.97
N GLN A 321 14.93 5.80 14.96
CA GLN A 321 16.29 5.80 15.49
C GLN A 321 17.33 5.29 14.49
N SER A 322 16.91 4.43 13.55
CA SER A 322 17.79 3.93 12.49
C SER A 322 17.95 4.90 11.30
N GLY A 323 17.35 6.09 11.37
CA GLY A 323 17.43 7.08 10.28
C GLY A 323 16.75 6.63 8.99
N LEU A 324 15.71 5.77 9.07
CA LEU A 324 14.97 5.31 7.89
C LEU A 324 13.81 6.25 7.54
N ALA A 325 13.14 6.80 8.55
CA ALA A 325 12.10 7.83 8.41
C ALA A 325 11.96 8.56 9.74
N ARG A 326 11.34 9.74 9.79
CA ARG A 326 11.07 10.45 11.05
C ARG A 326 9.59 10.48 11.41
N LYS A 327 9.26 10.40 12.69
CA LYS A 327 7.89 10.45 13.19
C LYS A 327 7.26 11.81 12.89
N VAL A 328 6.05 11.80 12.32
CA VAL A 328 5.27 13.03 12.07
C VAL A 328 4.03 13.05 12.95
N ALA A 329 3.19 12.02 12.86
CA ALA A 329 1.96 11.92 13.64
C ALA A 329 1.63 10.48 14.00
N ARG A 330 0.95 10.30 15.14
CA ARG A 330 0.30 9.06 15.55
C ARG A 330 -1.21 9.23 15.40
N LEU A 331 -1.86 8.15 14.97
CA LEU A 331 -3.29 8.09 14.76
C LEU A 331 -3.88 6.90 15.51
N VAL A 332 -5.04 7.09 16.12
CA VAL A 332 -5.79 6.03 16.80
C VAL A 332 -7.08 5.70 16.05
N PRO A 333 -7.47 4.42 15.96
CA PRO A 333 -8.68 4.03 15.25
C PRO A 333 -9.94 4.52 15.97
N LEU A 334 -10.92 4.99 15.20
CA LEU A 334 -12.28 5.28 15.64
C LEU A 334 -13.27 4.24 15.09
N GLY A 335 -13.02 3.75 13.88
CA GLY A 335 -13.81 2.67 13.30
C GLY A 335 -13.12 2.02 12.11
N CYS A 336 -13.31 0.71 11.94
CA CYS A 336 -12.62 -0.09 10.93
C CYS A 336 -13.63 -0.92 10.14
N VAL A 337 -13.58 -0.80 8.81
CA VAL A 337 -14.28 -1.66 7.86
C VAL A 337 -13.28 -2.65 7.30
N LYS A 338 -13.45 -3.93 7.65
CA LYS A 338 -12.74 -5.06 7.06
C LYS A 338 -13.52 -5.55 5.82
N GLY A 339 -12.81 -5.97 4.79
CA GLY A 339 -13.44 -6.62 3.63
C GLY A 339 -13.86 -8.05 3.90
#